data_AF-A0A5M8SB59-F1
#
_entry.id   AF-A0A5M8SB59-F1
#
_cell.length_a   1.000
_cell.length_b   1.000
_cell.length_c   1.000
_cell.angle_alpha   90.00
_cell.angle_beta   90.00
_cell.angle_gamma   90.00
#
_symmetry.space_group_name_H-M   'P 1'
#
loop_
_entity.id
_entity.type
_entity.pdbx_description
1 polymer ?
#
loop_
_entity_poly.entity_id
_entity_poly.type
_entity_poly.pdbx_seq_one_letter_code
_entity_poly.pdbx_strand_id
1 'polypeptide(L)'
;MASNHGKSAAIDFSEMDDARITAHHWKIMFISGMGFFTDAYDLFIIGVVMTLIKPLWQVSPLEESLVESTALLASAIGALLFGRVADMVGRKRIYGVEVLVLAAGAIACSLSPNILWLIGLRFILGVGIGGDYPVSATIMAEYSGKRHRGLMVTLVFAMQAAGLIFGPLFAAALLSTSLSHDIIWRILVAFGAIPALAVFWQRRKLKETPRFLAANRMHEDETGKIRPIHGDSGAKPFGVFLGWLPSPRQR
;
A
#
# COMPACT_ATOMS: atom_id res chain seq x y z
N MET A 1 -3.88 -39.38 -37.79
CA MET A 1 -4.05 -39.71 -36.36
C MET A 1 -2.66 -39.64 -35.73
N ALA A 2 -2.31 -38.82 -34.75
CA ALA A 2 -3.07 -37.91 -33.89
C ALA A 2 -2.24 -36.63 -33.65
N SER A 3 -2.96 -35.51 -33.56
CA SER A 3 -2.50 -34.18 -33.15
C SER A 3 -1.83 -34.25 -31.78
N ASN A 4 -0.54 -33.88 -31.71
CA ASN A 4 0.14 -33.65 -30.44
C ASN A 4 -0.22 -32.24 -29.97
N HIS A 5 -1.38 -32.13 -29.31
CA HIS A 5 -1.83 -30.88 -28.70
C HIS A 5 -0.78 -30.38 -27.71
N GLY A 6 -0.28 -29.16 -27.96
CA GLY A 6 0.70 -28.48 -27.13
C GLY A 6 0.28 -28.47 -25.67
N LYS A 7 1.01 -29.24 -24.85
CA LYS A 7 1.07 -29.00 -23.41
C LYS A 7 1.66 -27.61 -23.23
N SER A 8 0.84 -26.66 -22.79
CA SER A 8 1.31 -25.37 -22.28
C SER A 8 2.44 -25.67 -21.29
N ALA A 9 3.68 -25.31 -21.64
CA ALA A 9 4.80 -25.44 -20.72
C ALA A 9 4.42 -24.68 -19.45
N ALA A 10 4.23 -25.39 -18.34
CA ALA A 10 4.00 -24.75 -17.06
C ALA A 10 5.24 -23.90 -16.77
N ILE A 11 5.04 -22.61 -16.48
CA ILE A 11 6.13 -21.71 -16.13
C ILE A 11 6.76 -22.24 -14.84
N ASP A 12 8.01 -22.65 -14.91
CA ASP A 12 8.74 -23.20 -13.76
C ASP A 12 9.26 -22.06 -12.88
N PHE A 13 8.93 -22.12 -11.59
CA PHE A 13 9.35 -21.15 -10.57
C PHE A 13 10.34 -21.75 -9.57
N SER A 14 10.85 -22.97 -9.81
CA SER A 14 11.75 -23.69 -8.90
C SER A 14 12.97 -22.85 -8.48
N GLU A 15 13.64 -22.20 -9.44
CA GLU A 15 14.79 -21.32 -9.16
C GLU A 15 14.45 -20.14 -8.24
N MET A 16 13.27 -19.53 -8.42
CA MET A 16 12.80 -18.45 -7.55
C MET A 16 12.37 -18.95 -6.17
N ASP A 17 11.70 -20.11 -6.13
CA ASP A 17 11.21 -20.70 -4.88
C ASP A 17 12.36 -21.18 -3.99
N ASP A 18 13.48 -21.61 -4.59
CA ASP A 18 14.70 -22.04 -3.88
C ASP A 18 15.75 -20.92 -3.73
N ALA A 19 15.45 -19.71 -4.21
CA ALA A 19 16.35 -18.57 -4.11
C ALA A 19 16.71 -18.25 -2.65
N ARG A 20 18.01 -18.08 -2.40
CA ARG A 20 18.52 -17.58 -1.12
C ARG A 20 18.19 -16.09 -0.97
N ILE A 21 18.12 -15.62 0.28
CA ILE A 21 17.95 -14.19 0.54
C ILE A 21 19.15 -13.43 -0.04
N THR A 22 18.85 -12.40 -0.83
CA THR A 22 19.84 -11.51 -1.44
C THR A 22 19.60 -10.07 -0.98
N ALA A 23 20.54 -9.17 -1.26
CA ALA A 23 20.37 -7.73 -1.00
C ALA A 23 19.12 -7.15 -1.68
N HIS A 24 18.68 -7.72 -2.80
CA HIS A 24 17.45 -7.29 -3.47
C HIS A 24 16.21 -7.56 -2.60
N HIS A 25 16.13 -8.74 -1.96
CA HIS A 25 15.02 -9.08 -1.06
C HIS A 25 14.97 -8.12 0.13
N TRP A 26 16.12 -7.81 0.75
CA TRP A 26 16.19 -6.83 1.82
C TRP A 26 15.75 -5.43 1.37
N LYS A 27 16.14 -5.01 0.17
CA LYS A 27 15.69 -3.74 -0.41
C LYS A 27 14.16 -3.69 -0.57
N ILE A 28 13.55 -4.75 -1.08
CA ILE A 28 12.07 -4.84 -1.20
C ILE A 28 11.43 -4.82 0.19
N MET A 29 11.98 -5.60 1.13
CA MET A 29 11.52 -5.62 2.51
C MET A 29 11.52 -4.21 3.12
N PHE A 30 12.60 -3.44 2.98
CA PHE A 30 12.64 -2.06 3.48
C PHE A 30 11.66 -1.13 2.75
N ILE A 31 11.54 -1.22 1.42
CA ILE A 31 10.60 -0.41 0.64
C ILE A 31 9.14 -0.68 1.08
N SER A 32 8.80 -1.96 1.29
CA SER A 32 7.48 -2.36 1.75
C SER A 32 7.24 -2.06 3.21
N GLY A 33 8.22 -2.33 4.06
CA GLY A 33 8.16 -2.06 5.49
C GLY A 33 8.04 -0.58 5.82
N MET A 34 8.60 0.33 4.99
CA MET A 34 8.38 1.77 5.15
C MET A 34 6.92 2.20 4.91
N GLY A 35 6.14 1.44 4.13
CA GLY A 35 4.69 1.64 4.04
C GLY A 35 4.03 1.38 5.38
N PHE A 36 4.24 0.17 5.89
CA PHE A 36 3.78 -0.25 7.21
C PHE A 36 4.26 0.63 8.37
N PHE A 37 5.48 1.16 8.30
CA PHE A 37 5.96 2.17 9.24
C PHE A 37 5.06 3.43 9.20
N THR A 38 4.73 3.88 8.00
CA THR A 38 3.90 5.07 7.78
C THR A 38 2.46 4.83 8.23
N ASP A 39 1.89 3.69 7.87
CA ASP A 39 0.53 3.29 8.27
C ASP A 39 0.40 3.27 9.79
N ALA A 40 1.36 2.62 10.46
CA ALA A 40 1.45 2.58 11.91
C ALA A 40 1.66 3.97 12.53
N TYR A 41 2.47 4.82 11.92
CA TYR A 41 2.61 6.19 12.38
C TYR A 41 1.27 6.93 12.30
N ASP A 42 0.63 6.95 11.13
CA ASP A 42 -0.60 7.71 10.87
C ASP A 42 -1.80 7.25 11.72
N LEU A 43 -1.97 5.94 11.89
CA LEU A 43 -3.07 5.36 12.66
C LEU A 43 -2.94 5.60 14.16
N PHE A 44 -1.72 5.73 14.69
CA PHE A 44 -1.50 5.84 16.13
C PHE A 44 -1.16 7.27 16.60
N ILE A 45 -0.49 8.07 15.77
CA ILE A 45 -0.18 9.47 16.12
C ILE A 45 -1.44 10.29 16.33
N ILE A 46 -2.55 9.88 15.71
CA ILE A 46 -3.84 10.56 15.84
C ILE A 46 -4.31 10.63 17.29
N GLY A 47 -4.05 9.61 18.12
CA GLY A 47 -4.39 9.65 19.54
C GLY A 47 -3.68 10.79 20.28
N VAL A 48 -2.39 11.01 19.98
CA VAL A 48 -1.64 12.15 20.53
C VAL A 48 -2.19 13.46 19.99
N VAL A 49 -2.44 13.56 18.68
CA VAL A 49 -3.05 14.72 18.03
C VAL A 49 -4.40 15.08 18.66
N MET A 50 -5.24 14.11 18.99
CA MET A 50 -6.53 14.34 19.64
C MET A 50 -6.37 14.97 21.02
N THR A 51 -5.32 14.64 21.78
CA THR A 51 -5.07 15.31 23.07
C THR A 51 -4.75 16.80 22.90
N LEU A 52 -4.16 17.19 21.76
CA LEU A 52 -3.83 18.59 21.44
C LEU A 52 -5.03 19.35 20.87
N ILE A 53 -5.80 18.71 19.99
CA ILE A 53 -6.92 19.35 19.27
C ILE A 53 -8.16 19.52 20.15
N LYS A 54 -8.45 18.57 21.05
CA LYS A 54 -9.62 18.61 21.95
C LYS A 54 -9.88 19.97 22.61
N PRO A 55 -8.91 20.58 23.32
CA PRO A 55 -9.13 21.89 23.95
C PRO A 55 -9.25 23.04 22.93
N LEU A 56 -8.61 22.92 21.76
CA LEU A 56 -8.61 23.96 20.72
C LEU A 56 -9.97 24.05 20.00
N TRP A 57 -10.57 22.91 19.69
CA TRP A 57 -11.81 22.83 18.89
C TRP A 57 -13.03 22.40 19.70
N GLN A 58 -12.89 22.21 21.02
CA GLN A 58 -13.96 21.76 21.91
C GLN A 58 -14.59 20.44 21.43
N VAL A 59 -13.73 19.51 21.02
CA VAL A 59 -14.14 18.25 20.39
C VAL A 59 -14.89 17.36 21.38
N SER A 60 -16.04 16.86 20.95
CA SER A 60 -16.84 15.90 21.71
C SER A 60 -16.26 14.47 21.67
N PRO A 61 -16.58 13.60 22.65
CA PRO A 61 -16.14 12.21 22.63
C PRO A 61 -16.57 11.42 21.38
N LEU A 62 -17.73 11.78 20.81
CA LEU A 62 -18.22 11.16 19.58
C LEU A 62 -17.33 11.54 18.40
N GLU A 63 -17.00 12.82 18.24
CA GLU A 63 -16.16 13.29 17.15
C GLU A 63 -14.74 12.72 17.23
N GLU A 64 -14.16 12.63 18.42
CA GLU A 64 -12.89 11.92 18.65
C GLU A 64 -12.97 10.46 18.18
N SER A 65 -13.99 9.74 18.63
CA SER A 65 -14.19 8.34 18.25
C SER A 65 -14.36 8.18 16.74
N LEU A 66 -15.02 9.13 16.09
CA LEU A 66 -15.19 9.16 14.64
C LEU A 66 -13.87 9.42 13.91
N VAL A 67 -13.02 10.33 14.39
CA VAL A 67 -11.70 10.60 13.80
C VAL A 67 -10.85 9.32 13.75
N GLU A 68 -10.85 8.55 14.84
CA GLU A 68 -10.06 7.31 14.94
C GLU A 68 -10.69 6.15 14.15
N SER A 69 -11.98 5.88 14.36
CA SER A 69 -12.65 4.72 13.77
C SER A 69 -12.85 4.84 12.25
N THR A 70 -13.05 6.05 11.73
CA THR A 70 -13.27 6.26 10.29
C THR A 70 -12.06 5.84 9.47
N ALA A 71 -10.83 6.12 9.94
CA ALA A 71 -9.60 5.71 9.26
C ALA A 71 -9.45 4.18 9.25
N LEU A 72 -9.80 3.50 10.34
CA LEU A 72 -9.76 2.04 10.43
C LEU A 72 -10.79 1.38 9.52
N LEU A 73 -12.03 1.88 9.52
CA LEU A 73 -13.09 1.40 8.63
C LEU A 73 -12.71 1.62 7.15
N ALA A 74 -12.19 2.80 6.84
CA ALA A 74 -11.70 3.11 5.51
C ALA A 74 -10.52 2.23 5.08
N SER A 75 -9.64 1.84 6.02
CA SER A 75 -8.55 0.90 5.76
C SER A 75 -9.07 -0.49 5.40
N ALA A 76 -10.09 -0.98 6.10
CA ALA A 76 -10.73 -2.25 5.74
C ALA A 76 -11.34 -2.20 4.32
N ILE A 77 -12.04 -1.10 3.98
CA ILE A 77 -12.59 -0.88 2.64
C ILE A 77 -11.47 -0.79 1.60
N GLY A 78 -10.42 -0.02 1.88
CA GLY A 78 -9.25 0.16 1.02
C GLY A 78 -8.56 -1.15 0.71
N ALA A 79 -8.37 -2.03 1.70
CA ALA A 79 -7.77 -3.35 1.51
C ALA A 79 -8.57 -4.21 0.53
N LEU A 80 -9.90 -4.21 0.63
CA LEU A 80 -10.76 -4.95 -0.29
C LEU A 80 -10.72 -4.38 -1.71
N LEU A 81 -10.79 -3.05 -1.84
CA LEU A 81 -10.80 -2.37 -3.13
C LEU A 81 -9.44 -2.51 -3.83
N PHE A 82 -8.37 -2.07 -3.19
CA PHE A 82 -7.03 -2.10 -3.79
C PHE A 82 -6.47 -3.50 -3.93
N GLY A 83 -6.80 -4.45 -3.04
CA GLY A 83 -6.43 -5.85 -3.21
C GLY A 83 -7.03 -6.41 -4.51
N ARG A 84 -8.33 -6.23 -4.71
CA ARG A 84 -9.00 -6.69 -5.94
C ARG A 84 -8.50 -5.96 -7.18
N VAL A 85 -8.27 -4.65 -7.09
CA VAL A 85 -7.77 -3.88 -8.24
C VAL A 85 -6.34 -4.27 -8.57
N ALA A 86 -5.45 -4.49 -7.58
CA ALA A 86 -4.09 -4.96 -7.78
C ALA A 86 -4.04 -6.35 -8.45
N ASP A 87 -5.04 -7.20 -8.17
CA ASP A 87 -5.24 -8.46 -8.87
C ASP A 87 -5.59 -8.30 -10.35
N MET A 88 -6.25 -7.21 -10.72
CA MET A 88 -6.70 -6.96 -12.09
C MET A 88 -5.70 -6.14 -12.91
N VAL A 89 -5.05 -5.15 -12.31
CA VAL A 89 -4.19 -4.17 -13.00
C VAL A 89 -2.74 -4.22 -12.56
N GLY A 90 -2.33 -5.25 -11.82
CA GLY A 90 -0.95 -5.42 -11.38
C GLY A 90 -0.62 -4.70 -10.08
N ARG A 91 0.34 -5.28 -9.35
CA ARG A 91 0.71 -4.86 -8.00
C ARG A 91 1.49 -3.56 -8.08
N LYS A 92 2.45 -3.46 -8.99
CA LYS A 92 3.32 -2.27 -9.18
C LYS A 92 2.52 -0.98 -9.36
N ARG A 93 1.47 -1.02 -10.19
CA ARG A 93 0.68 0.18 -10.50
C ARG A 93 -0.08 0.66 -9.27
N ILE A 94 -0.77 -0.26 -8.60
CA ILE A 94 -1.55 0.05 -7.40
C ILE A 94 -0.66 0.48 -6.26
N TYR A 95 0.52 -0.11 -6.14
CA TYR A 95 1.50 0.26 -5.11
C TYR A 95 2.03 1.69 -5.20
N GLY A 96 1.92 2.32 -6.36
CA GLY A 96 2.20 3.76 -6.49
C GLY A 96 0.96 4.61 -6.24
N VAL A 97 -0.24 4.09 -6.47
CA VAL A 97 -1.48 4.86 -6.32
C VAL A 97 -1.88 4.95 -4.85
N GLU A 98 -1.86 3.84 -4.11
CA GLU A 98 -2.27 3.87 -2.70
C GLU A 98 -1.37 4.78 -1.86
N VAL A 99 -0.06 4.77 -2.08
CA VAL A 99 0.87 5.62 -1.33
C VAL A 99 0.68 7.12 -1.63
N LEU A 100 0.23 7.45 -2.84
CA LEU A 100 -0.13 8.82 -3.20
C LEU A 100 -1.45 9.24 -2.54
N VAL A 101 -2.43 8.33 -2.46
CA VAL A 101 -3.69 8.57 -1.76
C VAL A 101 -3.43 8.79 -0.27
N LEU A 102 -2.58 7.96 0.34
CA LEU A 102 -2.14 8.11 1.73
C LEU A 102 -1.45 9.46 1.93
N ALA A 103 -0.41 9.76 1.14
CA ALA A 103 0.36 10.99 1.30
C ALA A 103 -0.49 12.25 1.09
N ALA A 104 -1.36 12.25 0.07
CA ALA A 104 -2.29 13.34 -0.17
C ALA A 104 -3.29 13.48 0.99
N GLY A 105 -3.78 12.36 1.52
CA GLY A 105 -4.63 12.32 2.70
C GLY A 105 -3.95 12.91 3.94
N ALA A 106 -2.68 12.57 4.19
CA ALA A 106 -1.91 13.08 5.33
C ALA A 106 -1.68 14.59 5.23
N ILE A 107 -1.28 15.08 4.06
CA ILE A 107 -1.13 16.52 3.79
C ILE A 107 -2.48 17.22 3.97
N ALA A 108 -3.56 16.69 3.40
CA ALA A 108 -4.88 17.29 3.53
C ALA A 108 -5.35 17.33 4.99
N CYS A 109 -5.19 16.24 5.75
CA CYS A 109 -5.52 16.19 7.18
C CYS A 109 -4.76 17.27 7.97
N SER A 110 -3.47 17.50 7.66
CA SER A 110 -2.67 18.55 8.31
C SER A 110 -3.17 19.97 8.03
N LEU A 111 -3.86 20.17 6.90
CA LEU A 111 -4.45 21.44 6.50
C LEU A 111 -5.92 21.55 6.90
N SER A 112 -6.46 20.58 7.65
CA SER A 112 -7.86 20.59 8.04
C SER A 112 -8.17 21.84 8.89
N PRO A 113 -9.27 22.57 8.58
CA PRO A 113 -9.66 23.76 9.32
C PRO A 113 -10.54 23.44 10.54
N ASN A 114 -11.17 22.27 10.58
CA ASN A 114 -12.01 21.83 11.70
C ASN A 114 -12.13 20.29 11.73
N ILE A 115 -12.80 19.80 12.77
CA ILE A 115 -12.93 18.36 13.07
C ILE A 115 -13.67 17.57 11.98
N LEU A 116 -14.72 18.15 11.37
CA LEU A 116 -15.49 17.47 10.33
C LEU A 116 -14.66 17.23 9.07
N TRP A 117 -13.87 18.22 8.66
CA TRP A 117 -12.90 18.05 7.57
C TRP A 117 -11.86 17.00 7.94
N LEU A 118 -11.35 17.01 9.17
CA LEU A 118 -10.39 16.01 9.61
C LEU A 118 -10.96 14.58 9.52
N ILE A 119 -12.21 14.36 9.96
CA ILE A 119 -12.90 13.06 9.85
C ILE A 119 -13.01 12.61 8.38
N GLY A 120 -13.48 13.50 7.50
CA GLY A 120 -13.63 13.18 6.07
C GLY A 120 -12.29 12.88 5.39
N LEU A 121 -11.23 13.63 5.73
CA LEU A 121 -9.90 13.42 5.16
C LEU A 121 -9.21 12.19 5.74
N ARG A 122 -9.48 11.84 7.01
CA ARG A 122 -9.04 10.58 7.62
C ARG A 122 -9.62 9.36 6.90
N PHE A 123 -10.84 9.46 6.36
CA PHE A 123 -11.39 8.42 5.50
C PHE A 123 -10.53 8.22 4.24
N ILE A 124 -10.18 9.31 3.53
CA ILE A 124 -9.36 9.24 2.31
C ILE A 124 -7.99 8.64 2.62
N LEU A 125 -7.33 9.13 3.68
CA LEU A 125 -6.06 8.60 4.16
C LEU A 125 -6.16 7.11 4.49
N GLY A 126 -7.21 6.69 5.22
CA GLY A 126 -7.43 5.30 5.58
C GLY A 126 -7.61 4.39 4.37
N VAL A 127 -8.30 4.85 3.31
CA VAL A 127 -8.39 4.09 2.05
C VAL A 127 -7.01 3.82 1.45
N GLY A 128 -6.09 4.79 1.50
CA GLY A 128 -4.69 4.63 1.08
C GLY A 128 -3.97 3.57 1.92
N ILE A 129 -3.98 3.74 3.25
CA ILE A 129 -3.39 2.79 4.22
C ILE A 129 -3.89 1.36 3.95
N GLY A 130 -5.19 1.17 3.80
CA GLY A 130 -5.79 -0.13 3.53
C GLY A 130 -5.21 -0.83 2.30
N GLY A 131 -4.86 -0.08 1.25
CA GLY A 131 -4.29 -0.63 0.03
C GLY A 131 -2.88 -1.17 0.19
N ASP A 132 -2.10 -0.66 1.15
CA ASP A 132 -0.73 -1.11 1.37
C ASP A 132 -0.68 -2.56 1.86
N TYR A 133 -1.57 -2.93 2.79
CA TYR A 133 -1.59 -4.25 3.43
C TYR A 133 -1.59 -5.43 2.44
N PRO A 134 -2.56 -5.56 1.50
CA PRO A 134 -2.57 -6.67 0.55
C PRO A 134 -1.45 -6.55 -0.47
N VAL A 135 -1.09 -5.34 -0.91
CA VAL A 135 -0.12 -5.13 -1.99
C VAL A 135 1.31 -5.38 -1.52
N SER A 136 1.72 -4.81 -0.38
CA SER A 136 3.02 -5.03 0.26
C SER A 136 3.22 -6.51 0.61
N ALA A 137 2.21 -7.17 1.21
CA ALA A 137 2.28 -8.59 1.53
C ALA A 137 2.46 -9.44 0.27
N THR A 138 1.70 -9.15 -0.79
CA THR A 138 1.76 -9.89 -2.06
C THR A 138 3.11 -9.69 -2.76
N ILE A 139 3.58 -8.44 -2.88
CA ILE A 139 4.88 -8.13 -3.49
C ILE A 139 6.00 -8.86 -2.74
N MET A 140 6.08 -8.71 -1.41
CA MET A 140 7.14 -9.38 -0.66
C MET A 140 7.05 -10.90 -0.77
N ALA A 141 5.83 -11.46 -0.78
CA ALA A 141 5.63 -12.89 -0.91
C ALA A 141 6.06 -13.43 -2.29
N GLU A 142 5.72 -12.72 -3.36
CA GLU A 142 6.00 -13.12 -4.75
C GLU A 142 7.47 -12.92 -5.13
N TYR A 143 8.15 -11.97 -4.51
CA TYR A 143 9.59 -11.78 -4.66
C TYR A 143 10.43 -12.72 -3.77
N SER A 144 9.86 -13.32 -2.73
CA SER A 144 10.60 -14.19 -1.81
C SER A 144 10.53 -15.67 -2.19
N GLY A 145 11.68 -16.34 -2.02
CA GLY A 145 11.76 -17.80 -2.06
C GLY A 145 10.90 -18.47 -0.98
N LYS A 146 10.40 -19.66 -1.29
CA LYS A 146 9.42 -20.43 -0.49
C LYS A 146 9.86 -20.63 0.96
N ARG A 147 11.16 -20.90 1.18
CA ARG A 147 11.74 -21.14 2.52
C ARG A 147 11.73 -19.91 3.42
N HIS A 148 11.90 -18.72 2.86
CA HIS A 148 12.10 -17.48 3.63
C HIS A 148 10.92 -16.49 3.48
N ARG A 149 9.93 -16.81 2.66
CA ARG A 149 8.74 -16.00 2.40
C ARG A 149 8.06 -15.51 3.67
N GLY A 150 7.79 -16.43 4.60
CA GLY A 150 7.13 -16.09 5.88
C GLY A 150 7.94 -15.06 6.67
N LEU A 151 9.24 -15.27 6.83
CA LEU A 151 10.13 -14.35 7.53
C LEU A 151 10.12 -12.95 6.88
N MET A 152 10.26 -12.89 5.56
CA MET A 152 10.31 -11.61 4.84
C MET A 152 9.01 -10.81 4.95
N VAL A 153 7.86 -11.48 4.81
CA VAL A 153 6.55 -10.85 4.99
C VAL A 153 6.40 -10.38 6.44
N THR A 154 6.76 -11.20 7.43
CA THR A 154 6.69 -10.81 8.84
C THR A 154 7.57 -9.60 9.13
N LEU A 155 8.78 -9.51 8.57
CA LEU A 155 9.66 -8.35 8.75
C LEU A 155 9.07 -7.06 8.17
N VAL A 156 8.35 -7.14 7.03
CA VAL A 156 7.59 -6.00 6.49
C VAL A 156 6.55 -5.51 7.50
N PHE A 157 5.74 -6.41 8.05
CA PHE A 157 4.74 -6.05 9.06
C PHE A 157 5.37 -5.59 10.38
N ALA A 158 6.54 -6.11 10.75
CA ALA A 158 7.25 -5.73 11.97
C ALA A 158 7.72 -4.27 11.95
N MET A 159 7.87 -3.65 10.77
CA MET A 159 8.19 -2.22 10.65
C MET A 159 7.09 -1.31 11.23
N GLN A 160 5.86 -1.80 11.41
CA GLN A 160 4.84 -1.07 12.17
C GLN A 160 5.31 -0.72 13.57
N ALA A 161 6.04 -1.61 14.25
CA ALA A 161 6.55 -1.35 15.60
C ALA A 161 7.47 -0.12 15.63
N ALA A 162 8.28 0.08 14.58
CA ALA A 162 9.10 1.27 14.46
C ALA A 162 8.25 2.55 14.30
N GLY A 163 7.14 2.49 13.55
CA GLY A 163 6.18 3.60 13.43
C GLY A 163 5.50 3.94 14.75
N LEU A 164 5.03 2.92 15.47
CA LEU A 164 4.42 3.05 16.81
C LEU A 164 5.36 3.69 17.83
N ILE A 165 6.65 3.35 17.79
CA ILE A 165 7.66 3.92 18.71
C ILE A 165 8.03 5.34 18.27
N PHE A 166 8.23 5.56 16.97
CA PHE A 166 8.66 6.86 16.46
C PHE A 166 7.62 7.95 16.71
N GLY A 167 6.32 7.65 16.54
CA GLY A 167 5.23 8.61 16.71
C GLY A 167 5.27 9.40 18.03
N PRO A 168 5.16 8.74 19.19
CA PRO A 168 5.21 9.39 20.50
C PRO A 168 6.55 10.08 20.78
N LEU A 169 7.68 9.51 20.34
CA LEU A 169 8.99 10.14 20.51
C LEU A 169 9.09 11.47 19.74
N PHE A 170 8.60 11.47 18.50
CA PHE A 170 8.57 12.66 17.67
C PHE A 170 7.61 13.72 18.22
N ALA A 171 6.44 13.30 18.73
CA ALA A 171 5.52 14.19 19.42
C ALA A 171 6.11 14.80 20.69
N ALA A 172 6.78 13.99 21.52
CA ALA A 172 7.45 14.49 22.72
C ALA A 172 8.55 15.51 22.36
N ALA A 173 9.32 15.25 21.30
CA ALA A 173 10.31 16.20 20.81
C ALA A 173 9.67 17.53 20.37
N LEU A 174 8.59 17.50 19.59
CA LEU A 174 7.88 18.73 19.18
C LEU A 174 7.25 19.47 20.37
N LEU A 175 6.69 18.76 21.34
CA LEU A 175 6.09 19.36 22.54
C LEU A 175 7.13 20.00 23.46
N SER A 176 8.41 19.63 23.35
CA SER A 176 9.51 20.31 24.06
C SER A 176 9.92 21.65 23.44
N THR A 177 9.41 21.97 22.24
CA THR A 177 9.66 23.26 21.57
C THR A 177 8.70 24.35 22.06
N SER A 178 8.99 25.61 21.71
CA SER A 178 8.11 26.76 21.98
C SER A 178 6.97 26.92 20.95
N LEU A 179 6.72 25.93 20.10
CA LEU A 179 5.66 25.98 19.10
C LEU A 179 4.28 25.88 19.75
N SER A 180 3.28 26.48 19.10
CA SER A 180 1.89 26.37 19.56
C SER A 180 1.35 24.96 19.30
N HIS A 181 0.42 24.51 20.16
CA HIS A 181 -0.24 23.22 19.98
C HIS A 181 -0.92 23.09 18.61
N ASP A 182 -1.46 24.19 18.05
CA ASP A 182 -2.03 24.20 16.70
C ASP A 182 -1.00 23.84 15.63
N ILE A 183 0.20 24.41 15.69
CA ILE A 183 1.27 24.10 14.73
C ILE A 183 1.77 22.67 14.93
N ILE A 184 1.94 22.24 16.18
CA ILE A 184 2.49 20.92 16.51
C ILE A 184 1.64 19.79 15.93
N TRP A 185 0.32 19.81 16.13
CA TRP A 185 -0.53 18.73 15.63
C TRP A 185 -0.52 18.67 14.09
N ARG A 186 -0.46 19.84 13.42
CA ARG A 186 -0.37 19.91 11.96
C ARG A 186 0.93 19.29 11.46
N ILE A 187 2.06 19.59 12.12
CA ILE A 187 3.36 18.98 11.79
C ILE A 187 3.33 17.47 11.99
N LEU A 188 2.74 16.99 13.09
CA LEU A 188 2.60 15.55 13.36
C LEU A 188 1.82 14.85 12.25
N VAL A 189 0.66 15.38 11.88
CA VAL A 189 -0.12 14.76 10.80
C VAL A 189 0.57 14.89 9.43
N ALA A 190 1.21 16.04 9.15
CA ALA A 190 1.93 16.24 7.89
C ALA A 190 3.14 15.31 7.73
N PHE A 191 3.80 14.95 8.83
CA PHE A 191 4.96 14.06 8.80
C PHE A 191 4.61 12.70 8.20
N GLY A 192 3.38 12.19 8.35
CA GLY A 192 2.94 10.93 7.73
C GLY A 192 3.12 10.90 6.20
N ALA A 193 3.06 12.05 5.53
CA ALA A 193 3.32 12.11 4.09
C ALA A 193 4.79 11.91 3.71
N ILE A 194 5.73 12.26 4.59
CA ILE A 194 7.17 12.24 4.29
C ILE A 194 7.70 10.82 4.03
N PRO A 195 7.56 9.84 4.94
CA PRO A 195 8.03 8.48 4.70
C PRO A 195 7.29 7.79 3.54
N ALA A 196 5.99 8.07 3.35
CA ALA A 196 5.23 7.60 2.19
C ALA A 196 5.81 8.11 0.86
N LEU A 197 6.02 9.42 0.73
CA LEU A 197 6.58 10.02 -0.48
C LEU A 197 8.04 9.60 -0.69
N ALA A 198 8.79 9.39 0.38
CA ALA A 198 10.19 8.95 0.31
C ALA A 198 10.37 7.57 -0.33
N VAL A 199 9.34 6.71 -0.30
CA VAL A 199 9.35 5.39 -0.97
C VAL A 199 8.58 5.34 -2.28
N PHE A 200 7.83 6.38 -2.63
CA PHE A 200 7.02 6.42 -3.84
C PHE A 200 7.83 6.06 -5.09
N TRP A 201 8.97 6.72 -5.31
CA TRP A 201 9.77 6.48 -6.51
C TRP A 201 10.39 5.08 -6.55
N GLN A 202 10.81 4.56 -5.38
CA GLN A 202 11.33 3.20 -5.23
C GLN A 202 10.24 2.17 -5.56
N ARG A 203 9.01 2.39 -5.10
CA ARG A 203 7.84 1.55 -5.43
C ARG A 203 7.56 1.55 -6.93
N ARG A 204 7.63 2.72 -7.58
CA ARG A 204 7.44 2.85 -9.04
C ARG A 204 8.54 2.15 -9.87
N LYS A 205 9.73 1.99 -9.30
CA LYS A 205 10.87 1.31 -9.92
C LYS A 205 10.87 -0.21 -9.77
N LEU A 206 10.06 -0.76 -8.87
CA LEU A 206 9.93 -2.21 -8.76
C LEU A 206 9.38 -2.74 -10.07
N LYS A 207 9.92 -3.87 -10.53
CA LYS A 207 9.33 -4.62 -11.64
C LYS A 207 8.00 -5.21 -11.17
N GLU A 208 7.10 -5.47 -12.11
CA GLU A 208 5.92 -6.24 -11.81
C GLU A 208 6.34 -7.66 -11.41
N THR A 209 5.53 -8.30 -10.57
CA THR A 209 5.93 -9.58 -9.99
C THR A 209 5.93 -10.69 -11.05
N PRO A 210 6.92 -11.61 -11.04
CA PRO A 210 7.00 -12.66 -12.05
C PRO A 210 5.77 -13.57 -12.08
N ARG A 211 5.16 -13.81 -10.91
CA ARG A 211 3.94 -14.62 -10.76
C ARG A 211 2.72 -13.92 -11.39
N PHE A 212 2.58 -12.60 -11.25
CA PHE A 212 1.51 -11.85 -11.91
C PHE A 212 1.67 -11.83 -13.42
N LEU A 213 2.90 -11.61 -13.91
CA LEU A 213 3.21 -11.61 -15.34
C LEU A 213 2.93 -12.98 -15.97
N ALA A 214 3.39 -14.05 -15.32
CA ALA A 214 3.14 -15.42 -15.73
C ALA A 214 1.64 -15.79 -15.77
N ALA A 215 0.88 -15.42 -14.73
CA ALA A 215 -0.55 -15.67 -14.67
C ALA A 215 -1.32 -14.99 -15.82
N ASN A 216 -0.84 -13.84 -16.27
CA ASN A 216 -1.42 -13.07 -17.38
C ASN A 216 -0.76 -13.32 -18.74
N ARG A 217 0.25 -14.19 -18.81
CA ARG A 217 1.05 -14.48 -20.03
C ARG A 217 1.70 -13.24 -20.63
N MET A 218 2.21 -12.38 -19.76
CA MET A 218 2.90 -11.14 -20.08
C MET A 218 4.37 -11.22 -19.67
N HIS A 219 5.19 -10.32 -20.21
CA HIS A 219 6.58 -10.10 -19.80
C HIS A 219 6.85 -8.59 -19.71
N GLU A 220 7.68 -8.17 -18.76
CA GLU A 220 8.13 -6.78 -18.64
C GLU A 220 9.49 -6.62 -19.32
N ASP A 221 9.54 -5.85 -20.41
CA ASP A 221 10.78 -5.61 -21.17
C ASP A 221 11.81 -4.77 -20.39
N GLU A 222 13.02 -4.63 -20.94
CA GLU A 222 14.10 -3.85 -20.32
C GLU A 222 13.74 -2.37 -20.13
N THR A 223 12.77 -1.86 -20.89
CA THR A 223 12.24 -0.49 -20.76
C THR A 223 11.15 -0.37 -19.68
N GLY A 224 10.77 -1.47 -19.03
CA GLY A 224 9.71 -1.53 -18.02
C GLY A 224 8.30 -1.57 -18.59
N LYS A 225 8.13 -1.83 -19.90
CA LYS A 225 6.81 -1.98 -20.53
C LYS A 225 6.36 -3.44 -20.50
N ILE A 226 5.14 -3.65 -20.02
CA ILE A 226 4.50 -4.96 -19.98
C ILE A 226 3.92 -5.27 -21.37
N ARG A 227 4.33 -6.38 -21.96
CA ARG A 227 3.92 -6.84 -23.30
C ARG A 227 3.47 -8.30 -23.28
N PRO A 228 2.56 -8.71 -24.17
CA PRO A 228 2.21 -10.12 -24.32
C PRO A 228 3.43 -10.91 -24.78
N ILE A 229 3.53 -12.15 -24.32
CA ILE A 229 4.55 -13.09 -24.81
C ILE A 229 4.22 -13.39 -26.29
N HIS A 230 5.21 -13.23 -27.17
CA HIS A 230 5.03 -13.33 -28.63
C HIS A 230 4.41 -14.69 -29.01
N GLY A 231 3.34 -14.66 -29.81
CA GLY A 231 2.63 -15.86 -30.29
C GLY A 231 1.42 -16.30 -29.48
N ASP A 232 1.09 -15.64 -28.37
CA ASP A 232 -0.05 -16.03 -27.52
C ASP A 232 -1.32 -15.21 -27.80
N SER A 233 -2.26 -15.83 -28.52
CA SER A 233 -3.54 -15.21 -28.95
C SER A 233 -4.52 -14.97 -27.79
N GLY A 234 -4.22 -15.49 -26.60
CA GLY A 234 -5.05 -15.37 -25.39
C GLY A 234 -4.57 -14.31 -24.39
N ALA A 235 -3.50 -13.58 -24.69
CA ALA A 235 -2.99 -12.54 -23.79
C ALA A 235 -4.05 -11.42 -23.66
N LYS A 236 -4.55 -11.23 -22.44
CA LYS A 236 -5.51 -10.15 -22.18
C LYS A 236 -4.71 -8.86 -22.01
N PRO A 237 -4.83 -7.88 -22.93
CA PRO A 237 -4.18 -6.60 -22.71
C PRO A 237 -4.70 -5.98 -21.43
N PHE A 238 -3.81 -5.27 -20.74
CA PHE A 238 -4.08 -4.51 -19.55
C PHE A 238 -5.35 -3.66 -19.75
N GLY A 239 -6.42 -3.99 -19.01
CA GLY A 239 -7.69 -3.27 -19.06
C GLY A 239 -8.79 -3.99 -19.84
N VAL A 240 -9.41 -5.00 -19.22
CA VAL A 240 -10.83 -5.29 -19.49
C VAL A 240 -11.61 -4.89 -18.25
N PHE A 241 -11.98 -3.61 -18.22
CA PHE A 241 -12.93 -3.01 -17.27
C PHE A 241 -14.37 -3.55 -17.47
N LEU A 242 -14.57 -4.55 -18.33
CA LEU A 242 -15.87 -4.99 -18.83
C LEU A 242 -16.15 -6.50 -18.67
N GLY A 243 -15.58 -7.16 -17.67
CA GLY A 243 -15.93 -8.56 -17.34
C GLY A 243 -17.30 -8.74 -16.66
N TRP A 244 -18.03 -7.64 -16.41
CA TRP A 244 -19.32 -7.61 -15.70
C TRP A 244 -20.55 -7.52 -16.61
N LEU A 245 -20.38 -7.35 -17.92
CA LEU A 245 -21.51 -7.42 -18.85
C LEU A 245 -21.76 -8.89 -19.22
N PRO A 246 -22.96 -9.44 -18.94
CA PRO A 246 -23.31 -10.77 -19.40
C PRO A 246 -23.14 -10.81 -20.92
N SER A 247 -22.39 -11.80 -21.42
CA SER A 247 -22.23 -12.02 -22.86
C SER A 247 -23.63 -12.05 -23.50
N PRO A 248 -23.88 -11.35 -24.62
CA PRO A 248 -25.11 -11.54 -25.36
C PRO A 248 -25.20 -13.02 -25.70
N ARG A 249 -26.20 -13.71 -25.15
CA ARG A 249 -26.51 -15.09 -25.58
C ARG A 249 -26.71 -15.01 -27.08
N GLN A 250 -25.81 -15.65 -27.83
CA GLN A 250 -26.04 -15.88 -29.25
C GLN A 250 -27.33 -16.70 -29.37
N ARG A 251 -28.33 -16.09 -30.00
CA ARG A 251 -29.50 -16.80 -30.53
C ARG A 251 -29.22 -17.11 -31.99
#